data_AF-A0A7X0XEK8-F1
#
_entry.id   AF-A0A7X0XEK8-F1
#
_cell.length_a   1.000
_cell.length_b   1.000
_cell.length_c   1.000
_cell.angle_alpha   90.00
_cell.angle_beta   90.00
_cell.angle_gamma   90.00
#
_symmetry.space_group_name_H-M   'P 1'
#
loop_
_entity.id
_entity.type
_entity.pdbx_description
1 polymer ?
#
loop_
_entity_poly.entity_id
_entity_poly.type
_entity_poly.pdbx_seq_one_letter_code
_entity_poly.pdbx_strand_id
1 'polypeptide(L)'
;MYLILKPEYKIIIDENRTYFFNVFIKNSFHADNTETINWILLKDLCYRGITVEFLKDNRNNTLDFLKYLLKTKRESFILAESIVDIKRTINCRSIISLGLDIGSSEKILKKYIQAYEETIITVLGDLNGTLQEFLNQNGLNCTSKLNQCKDGSQIVIINKDYQAINNFERDENIVVIPYSIAHMTMGPCDFDLSRQNVKLQQEITESEVNIASFANITSLYSVMLNCLLYLIGNIHEILYTDAGLPLQREFKFHLPSLKLTATPVYKEGNN
;
A
#
# COMPACT_ATOMS: atom_id res chain seq x y z
N MET A 1 -8.23 20.67 -5.39
CA MET A 1 -6.96 20.28 -4.73
C MET A 1 -7.26 19.73 -3.35
N TYR A 2 -6.39 18.87 -2.83
CA TYR A 2 -6.55 18.22 -1.54
C TYR A 2 -5.37 18.50 -0.63
N LEU A 3 -5.62 18.49 0.66
CA LEU A 3 -4.61 18.61 1.69
C LEU A 3 -4.55 17.32 2.49
N ILE A 4 -3.35 16.80 2.71
CA ILE A 4 -3.12 15.61 3.52
C ILE A 4 -1.83 15.77 4.33
N LEU A 5 -1.76 15.18 5.52
CA LEU A 5 -0.53 15.14 6.30
C LEU A 5 0.48 14.22 5.61
N LYS A 6 1.77 14.59 5.62
CA LYS A 6 2.83 13.75 5.05
C LYS A 6 2.84 12.33 5.63
N PRO A 7 3.23 11.31 4.85
CA PRO A 7 3.10 9.91 5.25
C PRO A 7 4.01 9.56 6.44
N GLU A 8 5.11 10.28 6.65
CA GLU A 8 6.02 10.10 7.79
C GLU A 8 5.55 10.72 9.11
N TYR A 9 4.38 11.36 9.15
CA TYR A 9 3.84 11.91 10.40
C TYR A 9 2.80 10.98 11.04
N LYS A 10 2.97 10.75 12.35
CA LYS A 10 2.05 10.03 13.21
C LYS A 10 1.39 10.98 14.20
N ILE A 11 0.06 10.92 14.31
CA ILE A 11 -0.76 11.64 15.29
C ILE A 11 -1.10 10.71 16.45
N ILE A 12 -0.61 11.05 17.63
CA ILE A 12 -0.89 10.36 18.90
C ILE A 12 -1.75 11.30 19.73
N ILE A 13 -2.93 10.84 20.13
CA ILE A 13 -3.85 11.57 21.00
C ILE A 13 -3.75 10.91 22.37
N ASP A 14 -3.28 11.66 23.35
CA ASP A 14 -3.26 11.30 24.77
C ASP A 14 -4.38 12.05 25.49
N GLU A 15 -4.55 11.87 26.81
CA GLU A 15 -5.59 12.54 27.61
C GLU A 15 -5.44 14.07 27.54
N ASN A 16 -4.20 14.55 27.73
CA ASN A 16 -3.94 15.99 27.88
C ASN A 16 -3.38 16.65 26.62
N ARG A 17 -2.82 15.88 25.69
CA ARG A 17 -2.07 16.42 24.54
C ARG A 17 -2.25 15.59 23.28
N THR A 18 -2.20 16.27 22.15
CA THR A 18 -2.09 15.65 20.83
C THR A 18 -0.71 15.93 20.25
N TYR A 19 0.01 14.87 19.92
CA TYR A 19 1.37 14.91 19.37
C TYR A 19 1.35 14.61 17.88
N PHE A 20 2.09 15.41 17.12
CA PHE A 20 2.39 15.21 15.71
C PHE A 20 3.88 14.87 15.59
N PHE A 21 4.17 13.60 15.40
CA PHE A 21 5.51 13.04 15.43
C PHE A 21 5.97 12.65 14.03
N ASN A 22 7.07 13.22 13.55
CA ASN A 22 7.74 12.75 12.35
C ASN A 22 8.60 11.54 12.68
N VAL A 23 8.25 10.39 12.11
CA VAL A 23 8.82 9.08 12.46
C VAL A 23 10.26 8.88 12.03
N PHE A 24 10.75 9.70 11.10
CA PHE A 24 12.10 9.61 10.57
C PHE A 24 13.06 10.50 11.35
N ILE A 25 12.78 11.80 11.40
CA ILE A 25 13.67 12.76 12.09
C ILE A 25 13.45 12.84 13.61
N LYS A 26 12.52 12.04 14.15
CA LYS A 26 12.12 12.02 15.57
C LYS A 26 11.77 13.39 16.14
N ASN A 27 11.32 14.30 15.29
CA ASN A 27 10.86 15.62 15.67
C ASN A 27 9.35 15.57 15.96
N SER A 28 8.90 16.31 16.96
CA SER A 28 7.48 16.41 17.29
C SER A 28 7.09 17.83 17.63
N PHE A 29 5.86 18.18 17.27
CA PHE A 29 5.15 19.28 17.90
C PHE A 29 3.88 18.75 18.56
N HIS A 30 3.36 19.50 19.52
CA HIS A 30 2.18 19.11 20.27
C HIS A 30 1.24 20.30 20.45
N ALA A 31 -0.02 19.98 20.75
CA ALA A 31 -1.01 20.93 21.21
C ALA A 31 -1.70 20.34 22.43
N ASP A 32 -1.96 21.20 23.42
CA ASP A 32 -2.77 20.81 24.57
C ASP A 32 -4.21 20.56 24.12
N ASN A 33 -4.80 19.48 24.64
CA ASN A 33 -6.15 19.10 24.28
C ASN A 33 -7.14 20.08 24.90
N THR A 34 -7.98 20.67 24.06
CA THR A 34 -9.13 21.47 24.50
C THR A 34 -10.42 20.74 24.15
N GLU A 35 -11.44 20.85 24.99
CA GLU A 35 -12.77 20.26 24.73
C GLU A 35 -13.44 20.84 23.46
N THR A 36 -13.00 22.02 23.04
CA THR A 36 -13.50 22.72 21.87
C THR A 36 -13.07 22.10 20.54
N ILE A 37 -12.00 21.28 20.53
CA ILE A 37 -11.44 20.66 19.33
C ILE A 37 -11.80 19.17 19.33
N ASN A 38 -12.40 18.71 18.23
CA ASN A 38 -12.61 17.28 18.02
C ASN A 38 -11.32 16.66 17.45
N TRP A 39 -10.45 16.16 18.34
CA TRP A 39 -9.15 15.60 17.99
C TRP A 39 -9.23 14.34 17.13
N ILE A 40 -10.29 13.53 17.30
CA ILE A 40 -10.53 12.34 16.48
C ILE A 40 -10.83 12.76 15.03
N LEU A 41 -11.73 13.73 14.85
CA LEU A 41 -12.02 14.30 13.54
C LEU A 41 -10.79 14.95 12.92
N LEU A 42 -10.02 15.73 13.70
CA LEU A 42 -8.79 16.36 13.21
C LEU A 42 -7.82 15.32 12.65
N LYS A 43 -7.61 14.24 13.40
CA LYS A 43 -6.74 13.13 12.98
C LYS A 43 -7.26 12.49 11.70
N ASP A 44 -8.56 12.23 11.61
CA ASP A 44 -9.17 11.64 10.41
C ASP A 44 -8.98 12.53 9.17
N LEU A 45 -9.25 13.84 9.30
CA LEU A 45 -9.04 14.82 8.23
C LEU A 45 -7.56 14.92 7.81
N CYS A 46 -6.63 14.91 8.76
CA CYS A 46 -5.20 14.91 8.47
C CYS A 46 -4.75 13.63 7.72
N TYR A 47 -5.35 12.49 8.05
CA TYR A 47 -4.94 11.20 7.52
C TYR A 47 -5.62 10.84 6.19
N ARG A 48 -6.92 11.09 6.05
CA ARG A 48 -7.69 10.80 4.84
C ARG A 48 -7.61 11.93 3.81
N GLY A 49 -7.20 13.11 4.27
CA GLY A 49 -7.15 14.32 3.48
C GLY A 49 -8.49 15.04 3.43
N ILE A 50 -8.44 16.32 3.04
CA ILE A 50 -9.58 17.22 2.98
C ILE A 50 -9.47 18.09 1.72
N THR A 51 -10.58 18.41 1.08
CA THR A 51 -10.57 19.36 -0.05
C THR A 51 -10.30 20.77 0.47
N VAL A 52 -9.53 21.54 -0.30
CA VAL A 52 -9.21 22.93 0.05
C VAL A 52 -10.47 23.79 0.07
N GLU A 53 -11.42 23.51 -0.82
CA GLU A 53 -12.72 24.18 -0.89
C GLU A 53 -13.53 23.96 0.40
N PHE A 54 -13.67 22.70 0.84
CA PHE A 54 -14.39 22.39 2.07
C PHE A 54 -13.76 23.08 3.29
N LEU A 55 -12.42 23.11 3.35
CA LEU A 55 -11.70 23.79 4.42
C LEU A 55 -11.97 25.31 4.43
N LYS A 56 -12.12 25.94 3.26
CA LYS A 56 -12.43 27.37 3.15
C LYS A 56 -13.84 27.71 3.60
N ASP A 57 -14.81 26.92 3.16
CA ASP A 57 -16.24 27.23 3.30
C ASP A 57 -16.79 26.91 4.68
N ASN A 58 -16.15 26.00 5.41
CA ASN A 58 -16.59 25.56 6.73
C ASN A 58 -15.80 26.23 7.86
N ARG A 59 -16.52 26.58 8.94
CA ARG A 59 -15.97 27.15 10.16
C ARG A 59 -16.43 26.36 11.37
N ASN A 60 -15.49 25.64 11.96
CA ASN A 60 -15.62 25.08 13.28
C ASN A 60 -14.22 25.07 13.92
N ASN A 61 -14.17 24.96 15.25
CA ASN A 61 -12.91 25.01 16.00
C ASN A 61 -11.86 23.99 15.51
N THR A 62 -12.30 22.83 15.04
CA THR A 62 -11.41 21.77 14.53
C THR A 62 -10.77 22.17 13.20
N LEU A 63 -11.56 22.70 12.26
CA LEU A 63 -11.08 23.17 10.95
C LEU A 63 -10.26 24.45 11.08
N ASP A 64 -10.60 25.33 12.01
CA ASP A 64 -9.83 26.53 12.28
C ASP A 64 -8.48 26.20 12.92
N PHE A 65 -8.43 25.18 13.78
CA PHE A 65 -7.18 24.64 14.28
C PHE A 65 -6.35 23.99 13.15
N LEU A 66 -6.97 23.22 12.24
CA LEU A 66 -6.28 22.69 11.06
C LEU A 66 -5.69 23.83 10.19
N LYS A 67 -6.44 24.91 9.96
CA LYS A 67 -5.93 26.12 9.26
C LYS A 67 -4.74 26.74 10.00
N TYR A 68 -4.78 26.78 11.33
CA TYR A 68 -3.65 27.26 12.14
C TYR A 68 -2.42 26.36 11.97
N LEU A 69 -2.58 25.04 12.03
CA LEU A 69 -1.49 24.08 11.79
C LEU A 69 -0.88 24.27 10.41
N LEU A 70 -1.70 24.51 9.38
CA LEU A 70 -1.19 24.74 8.02
C LEU A 70 -0.36 26.01 7.89
N LYS A 71 -0.71 27.06 8.64
CA LYS A 71 0.05 28.31 8.66
C LYS A 71 1.38 28.16 9.39
N THR A 72 1.42 27.35 10.43
CA THR A 72 2.57 27.24 11.35
C THR A 72 3.50 26.06 11.08
N LYS A 73 3.00 25.01 10.42
CA LYS A 73 3.67 23.72 10.15
C LYS A 73 3.46 23.25 8.71
N ARG A 74 3.50 24.19 7.75
CA ARG A 74 3.20 23.95 6.33
C ARG A 74 3.97 22.76 5.75
N GLU A 75 5.24 22.62 6.15
CA GLU A 75 6.16 21.57 5.73
C GLU A 75 5.72 20.16 6.11
N SER A 76 4.78 20.02 7.05
CA SER A 76 4.23 18.74 7.51
C SER A 76 3.10 18.21 6.61
N PHE A 77 2.61 19.02 5.67
CA PHE A 77 1.49 18.68 4.81
C PHE A 77 1.89 18.62 3.33
N ILE A 78 1.12 17.84 2.56
CA ILE A 78 1.19 17.72 1.10
C ILE A 78 -0.07 18.37 0.52
N LEU A 79 0.13 19.16 -0.53
CA LEU A 79 -0.95 19.63 -1.39
C LEU A 79 -1.06 18.67 -2.57
N ALA A 80 -2.04 17.78 -2.52
CA ALA A 80 -2.31 16.78 -3.55
C ALA A 80 -3.21 17.38 -4.65
N GLU A 81 -2.88 17.12 -5.91
CA GLU A 81 -3.67 17.61 -7.05
C GLU A 81 -4.90 16.73 -7.29
N SER A 82 -4.77 15.43 -6.99
CA SER A 82 -5.81 14.43 -7.24
C SER A 82 -6.10 13.54 -6.04
N ILE A 83 -7.23 12.83 -6.07
CA ILE A 83 -7.54 11.76 -5.11
C ILE A 83 -6.55 10.59 -5.20
N VAL A 84 -5.92 10.41 -6.36
CA VAL A 84 -4.91 9.37 -6.57
C VAL A 84 -3.69 9.66 -5.70
N ASP A 85 -3.24 10.92 -5.61
CA ASP A 85 -2.10 11.33 -4.77
C ASP A 85 -2.39 11.17 -3.27
N ILE A 86 -3.64 11.39 -2.86
CA ILE A 86 -4.09 11.07 -1.49
C ILE A 86 -3.91 9.57 -1.23
N LYS A 87 -4.40 8.72 -2.13
CA LYS A 87 -4.32 7.27 -1.96
C LYS A 87 -2.87 6.78 -1.94
N ARG A 88 -1.98 7.35 -2.77
CA ARG A 88 -0.53 7.13 -2.67
C ARG A 88 0.00 7.42 -1.27
N THR A 89 -0.34 8.60 -0.75
CA THR A 89 0.07 9.03 0.58
C THR A 89 -0.44 8.09 1.67
N ILE A 90 -1.70 7.63 1.56
CA ILE A 90 -2.30 6.67 2.50
C ILE A 90 -1.59 5.32 2.44
N ASN A 91 -1.35 4.78 1.24
CA ASN A 91 -0.65 3.51 1.06
C ASN A 91 0.77 3.57 1.65
N CYS A 92 1.51 4.64 1.37
CA CYS A 92 2.83 4.86 1.95
C CYS A 92 2.77 4.94 3.48
N ARG A 93 1.83 5.70 4.05
CA ARG A 93 1.66 5.79 5.50
C ARG A 93 1.38 4.43 6.14
N SER A 94 0.55 3.59 5.51
CA SER A 94 0.22 2.25 6.01
C SER A 94 1.47 1.37 6.10
N ILE A 95 2.28 1.34 5.04
CA ILE A 95 3.53 0.54 5.03
C ILE A 95 4.58 1.11 5.98
N ILE A 96 4.73 2.43 6.06
CA ILE A 96 5.65 3.07 7.02
C ILE A 96 5.23 2.75 8.45
N SER A 97 3.95 2.87 8.79
CA SER A 97 3.46 2.55 10.14
C SER A 97 3.72 1.09 10.48
N LEU A 98 3.39 0.18 9.56
CA LEU A 98 3.64 -1.25 9.75
C LEU A 98 5.13 -1.53 9.94
N GLY A 99 5.98 -0.97 9.08
CA GLY A 99 7.43 -1.10 9.16
C GLY A 99 8.01 -0.60 10.48
N LEU A 100 7.51 0.52 11.00
CA LEU A 100 7.95 1.04 12.31
C LEU A 100 7.51 0.15 13.46
N ASP A 101 6.25 -0.34 13.42
CA ASP A 101 5.70 -1.20 14.47
C ASP A 101 6.48 -2.52 14.59
N ILE A 102 7.11 -2.97 13.50
CA ILE A 102 7.96 -4.16 13.47
C ILE A 102 9.48 -3.90 13.61
N GLY A 103 9.90 -2.64 13.81
CA GLY A 103 11.31 -2.30 14.02
C GLY A 103 12.16 -2.09 12.76
N SER A 104 11.58 -1.93 11.57
CA SER A 104 12.31 -1.63 10.34
C SER A 104 13.09 -0.31 10.42
N SER A 105 14.29 -0.28 9.82
CA SER A 105 15.11 0.94 9.83
C SER A 105 14.50 2.08 9.00
N GLU A 106 14.68 3.32 9.46
CA GLU A 106 14.29 4.54 8.75
C GLU A 106 14.82 4.59 7.31
N LYS A 107 16.08 4.17 7.10
CA LYS A 107 16.73 4.17 5.78
C LYS A 107 15.94 3.32 4.77
N ILE A 108 15.42 2.18 5.20
CA ILE A 108 14.64 1.27 4.37
C ILE A 108 13.27 1.90 4.05
N LEU A 109 12.58 2.44 5.05
CA LEU A 109 11.26 3.04 4.87
C LEU A 109 11.30 4.29 3.97
N LYS A 110 12.38 5.08 4.03
CA LYS A 110 12.61 6.17 3.07
C LYS A 110 12.82 5.67 1.64
N LYS A 111 13.60 4.60 1.46
CA LYS A 111 13.77 3.96 0.14
C LYS A 111 12.44 3.43 -0.41
N TYR A 112 11.57 2.90 0.44
CA TYR A 112 10.24 2.44 0.03
C TYR A 112 9.40 3.58 -0.57
N ILE A 113 9.42 4.79 0.02
CA ILE A 113 8.67 5.93 -0.54
C ILE A 113 9.13 6.23 -1.96
N GLN A 114 10.45 6.28 -2.18
CA GLN A 114 11.02 6.50 -3.51
C GLN A 114 10.64 5.35 -4.47
N ALA A 115 10.81 4.10 -4.04
CA ALA A 115 10.45 2.93 -4.84
C ALA A 115 8.97 2.95 -5.24
N TYR A 116 8.07 3.35 -4.34
CA TYR A 116 6.65 3.45 -4.62
C TYR A 116 6.31 4.44 -5.74
N GLU A 117 7.06 5.55 -5.84
CA GLU A 117 6.89 6.53 -6.91
C GLU A 117 7.48 6.05 -8.24
N GLU A 118 8.58 5.29 -8.19
CA GLU A 118 9.35 4.86 -9.37
C GLU A 118 8.87 3.52 -9.97
N THR A 119 8.28 2.63 -9.16
CA THR A 119 7.85 1.31 -9.62
C THR A 119 6.68 1.42 -10.61
N ILE A 120 6.91 0.89 -11.81
CA ILE A 120 5.89 0.72 -12.84
C ILE A 120 5.36 -0.72 -12.79
N ILE A 121 4.04 -0.86 -12.71
CA ILE A 121 3.35 -2.15 -12.73
C ILE A 121 2.79 -2.39 -14.13
N THR A 122 3.31 -3.39 -14.82
CA THR A 122 2.78 -3.78 -16.13
C THR A 122 1.62 -4.75 -15.95
N VAL A 123 0.45 -4.47 -16.51
CA VAL A 123 -0.73 -5.33 -16.48
C VAL A 123 -0.98 -5.89 -17.88
N LEU A 124 -0.87 -7.21 -18.04
CA LEU A 124 -1.02 -7.92 -19.31
C LEU A 124 -2.26 -8.82 -19.29
N GLY A 125 -3.00 -8.83 -20.40
CA GLY A 125 -4.21 -9.65 -20.54
C GLY A 125 -5.45 -9.12 -19.80
N ASP A 126 -5.45 -7.84 -19.39
CA ASP A 126 -6.61 -7.14 -18.85
C ASP A 126 -7.47 -6.57 -20.01
N LEU A 127 -8.33 -7.42 -20.57
CA LEU A 127 -9.11 -7.12 -21.79
C LEU A 127 -9.93 -5.82 -21.69
N ASN A 128 -10.46 -5.52 -20.51
CA ASN A 128 -11.33 -4.36 -20.27
C ASN A 128 -10.60 -3.23 -19.52
N GLY A 129 -9.30 -3.37 -19.24
CA GLY A 129 -8.54 -2.40 -18.45
C GLY A 129 -9.03 -2.23 -17.00
N THR A 130 -9.88 -3.13 -16.50
CA THR A 130 -10.57 -2.95 -15.22
C THR A 130 -9.62 -3.09 -14.04
N LEU A 131 -8.66 -4.01 -14.12
CA LEU A 131 -7.64 -4.16 -13.09
C LEU A 131 -6.66 -2.97 -13.15
N GLN A 132 -6.20 -2.61 -14.35
CA GLN A 132 -5.30 -1.47 -14.55
C GLN A 132 -5.94 -0.18 -14.02
N GLU A 133 -7.21 0.07 -14.34
CA GLU A 133 -7.94 1.23 -13.83
C GLU A 133 -8.08 1.17 -12.31
N PHE A 134 -8.47 0.03 -11.73
CA PHE A 134 -8.56 -0.13 -10.28
C PHE A 134 -7.24 0.19 -9.58
N LEU A 135 -6.11 -0.31 -10.08
CA LEU A 135 -4.80 -0.07 -9.47
C LEU A 135 -4.36 1.39 -9.64
N ASN A 136 -4.57 1.99 -10.81
CA ASN A 136 -4.30 3.41 -11.05
C ASN A 136 -5.15 4.31 -10.14
N GLN A 137 -6.44 4.02 -10.02
CA GLN A 137 -7.35 4.70 -9.10
C GLN A 137 -6.91 4.53 -7.64
N ASN A 138 -6.08 3.54 -7.31
CA ASN A 138 -5.52 3.31 -5.97
C ASN A 138 -4.08 3.81 -5.79
N GLY A 139 -3.57 4.63 -6.71
CA GLY A 139 -2.28 5.31 -6.54
C GLY A 139 -1.09 4.57 -7.14
N LEU A 140 -1.27 3.40 -7.75
CA LEU A 140 -0.19 2.68 -8.42
C LEU A 140 0.05 3.23 -9.83
N ASN A 141 1.27 3.14 -10.33
CA ASN A 141 1.61 3.55 -11.69
C ASN A 141 1.54 2.33 -12.63
N CYS A 142 0.44 2.18 -13.36
CA CYS A 142 0.19 0.99 -14.18
C CYS A 142 0.26 1.27 -15.69
N THR A 143 0.83 0.33 -16.43
CA THR A 143 0.94 0.36 -17.90
C THR A 143 0.48 -0.98 -18.50
N SER A 144 -0.06 -0.96 -19.72
CA SER A 144 -0.35 -2.17 -20.50
C SER A 144 0.81 -2.59 -21.42
N LYS A 145 1.87 -1.78 -21.47
CA LYS A 145 3.06 -2.03 -22.29
C LYS A 145 4.18 -2.57 -21.42
N LEU A 146 4.89 -3.56 -21.93
CA LEU A 146 6.16 -3.98 -21.35
C LEU A 146 7.15 -2.83 -21.51
N ASN A 147 7.39 -2.12 -20.42
CA ASN A 147 8.43 -1.11 -20.35
C ASN A 147 9.72 -1.82 -19.96
N GLN A 148 10.78 -1.62 -20.75
CA GLN A 148 12.13 -1.96 -20.33
C GLN A 148 12.63 -0.86 -19.39
N CYS A 149 12.31 -0.97 -18.11
CA CYS A 149 12.93 -0.12 -17.10
C CYS A 149 14.38 -0.57 -16.94
N LYS A 150 15.34 0.31 -17.27
CA LYS A 150 16.76 -0.03 -17.26
C LYS A 150 17.34 -0.22 -15.85
N ASP A 151 16.70 0.28 -14.79
CA ASP A 151 17.28 0.34 -13.45
C ASP A 151 16.25 0.20 -12.29
N GLY A 152 15.26 -0.69 -12.39
CA GLY A 152 14.31 -0.88 -11.28
C GLY A 152 13.59 -2.22 -11.26
N SER A 153 13.18 -2.66 -10.07
CA SER A 153 12.33 -3.84 -9.88
C SER A 153 11.02 -3.64 -10.63
N GLN A 154 10.79 -4.44 -11.67
CA GLN A 154 9.56 -4.38 -12.44
C GLN A 154 8.58 -5.44 -11.94
N ILE A 155 7.33 -5.04 -11.76
CA ILE A 155 6.26 -5.97 -11.41
C ILE A 155 5.35 -6.14 -12.61
N VAL A 156 5.18 -7.37 -13.07
CA VAL A 156 4.30 -7.74 -14.18
C VAL A 156 3.15 -8.58 -13.64
N ILE A 157 1.93 -8.07 -13.77
CA ILE A 157 0.70 -8.80 -13.49
C ILE A 157 0.20 -9.38 -14.80
N ILE A 158 -0.04 -10.69 -14.86
CA ILE A 158 -0.39 -11.36 -16.11
C ILE A 158 -1.63 -12.24 -15.94
N ASN A 159 -2.64 -12.02 -16.78
CA ASN A 159 -3.81 -12.89 -16.80
C ASN A 159 -3.39 -14.27 -17.34
N LYS A 160 -3.65 -15.35 -16.60
CA LYS A 160 -3.31 -16.74 -17.01
C LYS A 160 -3.90 -17.14 -18.36
N ASP A 161 -5.02 -16.53 -18.73
CA ASP A 161 -5.71 -16.78 -19.99
C ASP A 161 -5.11 -15.96 -21.16
N TYR A 162 -4.07 -15.16 -20.89
CA TYR A 162 -3.39 -14.36 -21.89
C TYR A 162 -2.51 -15.23 -22.78
N GLN A 163 -2.97 -15.45 -24.03
CA GLN A 163 -2.34 -16.35 -24.99
C GLN A 163 -0.86 -16.03 -25.28
N ALA A 164 -0.42 -14.79 -25.10
CA ALA A 164 0.97 -14.39 -25.31
C ALA A 164 1.90 -14.67 -24.10
N ILE A 165 1.40 -15.25 -23.00
CA ILE A 165 2.22 -15.76 -21.87
C ILE A 165 3.36 -16.65 -22.36
N ASN A 166 3.09 -17.49 -23.36
CA ASN A 166 4.05 -18.49 -23.85
C ASN A 166 5.31 -17.87 -24.49
N ASN A 167 5.26 -16.59 -24.84
CA ASN A 167 6.38 -15.85 -25.44
C ASN A 167 6.99 -14.82 -24.46
N PHE A 168 6.56 -14.82 -23.19
CA PHE A 168 7.10 -13.93 -22.18
C PHE A 168 8.41 -14.51 -21.63
N GLU A 169 9.55 -13.96 -22.08
CA GLU A 169 10.85 -14.26 -21.48
C GLU A 169 10.99 -13.53 -20.14
N ARG A 170 11.19 -14.30 -19.07
CA ARG A 170 11.36 -13.76 -17.72
C ARG A 170 12.81 -13.36 -17.49
N ASP A 171 13.05 -12.07 -17.30
CA ASP A 171 14.27 -11.54 -16.69
C ASP A 171 14.23 -11.81 -15.18
N GLU A 172 15.37 -12.12 -14.57
CA GLU A 172 15.52 -12.36 -13.12
C GLU A 172 15.07 -11.15 -12.28
N ASN A 173 15.13 -9.95 -12.84
CA ASN A 173 14.74 -8.71 -12.17
C ASN A 173 13.24 -8.40 -12.25
N ILE A 174 12.44 -9.28 -12.88
CA ILE A 174 11.00 -9.12 -13.04
C ILE A 174 10.25 -10.04 -12.08
N VAL A 175 9.42 -9.42 -11.23
CA VAL A 175 8.44 -10.13 -10.40
C VAL A 175 7.18 -10.33 -11.23
N VAL A 176 6.78 -11.59 -11.45
CA VAL A 176 5.58 -11.94 -12.23
C VAL A 176 4.49 -12.43 -11.30
N ILE A 177 3.30 -11.83 -11.38
CA ILE A 177 2.12 -12.21 -10.62
C ILE A 177 1.05 -12.73 -11.59
N PRO A 178 0.94 -14.05 -11.77
CA PRO A 178 -0.14 -14.63 -12.56
C PRO A 178 -1.48 -14.49 -11.82
N TYR A 179 -2.54 -14.08 -12.51
CA TYR A 179 -3.89 -14.01 -11.95
C TYR A 179 -4.93 -14.58 -12.91
N SER A 180 -6.08 -15.01 -12.38
CA SER A 180 -7.25 -15.34 -13.20
C SER A 180 -8.51 -14.95 -12.44
N ILE A 181 -9.37 -14.17 -13.11
CA ILE A 181 -10.69 -13.81 -12.59
C ILE A 181 -11.64 -15.02 -12.66
N ALA A 182 -11.60 -15.77 -13.76
CA ALA A 182 -12.44 -16.95 -13.95
C ALA A 182 -12.19 -18.01 -12.87
N HIS A 183 -10.92 -18.24 -12.53
CA HIS A 183 -10.54 -19.20 -11.49
C HIS A 183 -10.42 -18.58 -10.09
N MET A 184 -10.65 -17.26 -9.93
CA MET A 184 -10.49 -16.55 -8.66
C MET A 184 -9.11 -16.79 -8.00
N THR A 185 -8.05 -16.88 -8.80
CA THR A 185 -6.70 -17.19 -8.33
C THR A 185 -5.71 -16.06 -8.56
N MET A 186 -4.76 -15.94 -7.64
CA MET A 186 -3.54 -15.16 -7.77
C MET A 186 -2.38 -16.09 -7.36
N GLY A 187 -1.41 -16.30 -8.25
CA GLY A 187 -0.34 -17.30 -8.14
C GLY A 187 1.07 -16.69 -8.05
N PRO A 188 2.11 -17.53 -7.96
CA PRO A 188 3.14 -17.40 -6.93
C PRO A 188 4.13 -16.24 -7.12
N CYS A 189 4.34 -15.53 -6.02
CA CYS A 189 5.53 -14.76 -5.70
C CYS A 189 6.67 -15.72 -5.30
N ASP A 190 7.27 -16.46 -6.24
CA ASP A 190 8.45 -17.26 -5.85
C ASP A 190 9.67 -16.35 -5.68
N PHE A 191 9.96 -16.05 -4.42
CA PHE A 191 11.31 -15.74 -3.91
C PHE A 191 12.05 -17.07 -3.65
N ASP A 192 12.51 -17.72 -4.72
CA ASP A 192 13.57 -18.73 -4.64
C ASP A 192 14.43 -18.66 -5.90
N LEU A 193 15.56 -17.95 -5.82
CA LEU A 193 16.56 -17.83 -6.88
C LEU A 193 17.28 -19.16 -7.19
N SER A 194 17.02 -20.23 -6.44
CA SER A 194 17.72 -21.52 -6.58
C SER A 194 16.87 -22.64 -7.17
N ARG A 195 15.58 -22.43 -7.37
CA ARG A 195 14.67 -23.45 -7.88
C ARG A 195 13.72 -22.83 -8.89
N GLN A 196 13.88 -23.21 -10.16
CA GLN A 196 12.84 -23.80 -11.01
C GLN A 196 13.00 -23.44 -12.49
N ASN A 197 13.69 -24.32 -13.22
CA ASN A 197 13.34 -24.70 -14.60
C ASN A 197 12.00 -25.46 -14.60
N VAL A 198 10.93 -24.88 -14.05
CA VAL A 198 9.59 -25.48 -14.11
C VAL A 198 8.88 -24.84 -15.29
N LYS A 199 8.85 -25.59 -16.39
CA LYS A 199 7.88 -25.40 -17.45
C LYS A 199 6.51 -25.25 -16.78
N LEU A 200 5.89 -24.09 -16.96
CA LEU A 200 4.47 -23.86 -16.69
C LEU A 200 3.65 -24.82 -17.57
N GLN A 201 3.57 -26.10 -17.19
CA GLN A 201 2.61 -27.03 -17.74
C GLN A 201 1.30 -26.84 -17.01
N GLN A 202 0.41 -26.14 -17.69
CA GLN A 202 -1.00 -25.99 -17.38
C GLN A 202 -1.67 -27.37 -17.29
N GLU A 203 -2.03 -27.82 -16.09
CA GLU A 203 -3.20 -28.68 -15.91
C GLU A 203 -4.42 -27.76 -15.74
N ILE A 204 -5.01 -27.36 -16.87
CA ILE A 204 -6.36 -26.80 -16.88
C ILE A 204 -7.30 -28.01 -16.78
N THR A 205 -7.59 -28.46 -15.56
CA THR A 205 -8.85 -29.17 -15.32
C THR A 205 -9.97 -28.18 -15.62
N GLU A 206 -10.85 -28.54 -16.56
CA GLU A 206 -12.07 -27.83 -16.92
C GLU A 206 -12.96 -27.64 -15.69
N SER A 207 -12.67 -26.61 -14.88
CA SER A 207 -13.54 -26.17 -13.80
C SER A 207 -14.64 -25.33 -14.41
N GLU A 208 -15.89 -25.70 -14.15
CA GLU A 208 -17.10 -24.93 -14.48
C GLU A 208 -16.83 -23.42 -14.34
N VAL A 209 -17.08 -22.67 -15.41
CA VAL A 209 -16.86 -21.23 -15.47
C VAL A 209 -17.77 -20.56 -14.45
N ASN A 210 -17.25 -20.36 -13.24
CA ASN A 210 -17.95 -19.62 -12.21
C ASN A 210 -17.98 -18.15 -12.64
N ILE A 211 -19.18 -17.63 -12.92
CA ILE A 211 -19.36 -16.19 -13.14
C ILE A 211 -19.05 -15.50 -11.82
N ALA A 212 -17.83 -14.98 -11.67
CA ALA A 212 -17.39 -14.32 -10.46
C ALA A 212 -18.31 -13.14 -10.15
N SER A 213 -18.89 -13.12 -8.95
CA SER A 213 -19.67 -11.97 -8.49
C SER A 213 -18.78 -10.71 -8.44
N PHE A 214 -19.38 -9.52 -8.57
CA PHE A 214 -18.65 -8.26 -8.46
C PHE A 214 -17.89 -8.12 -7.12
N ALA A 215 -18.44 -8.68 -6.05
CA ALA A 215 -17.80 -8.71 -4.73
C ALA A 215 -16.52 -9.59 -4.73
N ASN A 216 -16.54 -10.71 -5.45
CA ASN A 216 -15.38 -11.59 -5.59
C ASN A 216 -14.26 -10.90 -6.36
N ILE A 217 -14.59 -10.26 -7.50
CA ILE A 217 -13.63 -9.50 -8.31
C ILE A 217 -12.97 -8.39 -7.46
N THR A 218 -13.79 -7.64 -6.73
CA THR A 218 -13.29 -6.56 -5.85
C THR A 218 -12.37 -7.09 -4.76
N SER A 219 -12.66 -8.27 -4.22
CA SER A 219 -11.83 -8.93 -3.21
C SER A 219 -10.48 -9.36 -3.79
N LEU A 220 -10.48 -9.98 -4.98
CA LEU A 220 -9.25 -10.36 -5.67
C LEU A 220 -8.37 -9.14 -5.97
N TYR A 221 -8.97 -8.06 -6.47
CA TYR A 221 -8.25 -6.82 -6.76
C TYR A 221 -7.72 -6.14 -5.49
N SER A 222 -8.45 -6.22 -4.38
CA SER A 222 -7.98 -5.72 -3.09
C SER A 222 -6.79 -6.53 -2.58
N VAL A 223 -6.81 -7.86 -2.72
CA VAL A 223 -5.67 -8.72 -2.38
C VAL A 223 -4.47 -8.40 -3.28
N MET A 224 -4.69 -8.23 -4.59
CA MET A 224 -3.67 -7.85 -5.56
C MET A 224 -3.00 -6.52 -5.19
N LEU A 225 -3.79 -5.48 -4.89
CA LEU A 225 -3.29 -4.19 -4.45
C LEU A 225 -2.35 -4.34 -3.25
N ASN A 226 -2.78 -5.07 -2.21
CA ASN A 226 -1.95 -5.29 -1.03
C ASN A 226 -0.66 -6.04 -1.37
N CYS A 227 -0.72 -7.10 -2.18
CA CYS A 227 0.46 -7.84 -2.63
C CYS A 227 1.49 -6.90 -3.30
N LEU A 228 1.02 -6.02 -4.17
CA LEU A 228 1.87 -5.04 -4.86
C LEU A 228 2.54 -4.07 -3.88
N LEU A 229 1.82 -3.56 -2.87
CA LEU A 229 2.42 -2.70 -1.85
C LEU A 229 3.60 -3.37 -1.13
N TYR A 230 3.57 -4.70 -0.98
CA TYR A 230 4.63 -5.48 -0.33
C TYR A 230 5.79 -5.84 -1.25
N LEU A 231 5.54 -5.96 -2.54
CA LEU A 231 6.56 -6.24 -3.55
C LEU A 231 7.35 -4.99 -3.94
N ILE A 232 6.73 -3.81 -3.87
CA ILE A 232 7.40 -2.53 -4.12
C ILE A 232 8.59 -2.37 -3.18
N GLY A 233 9.77 -2.10 -3.76
CA GLY A 233 11.02 -1.92 -3.03
C GLY A 233 11.44 -3.14 -2.20
N ASN A 234 10.93 -4.34 -2.52
CA ASN A 234 11.13 -5.58 -1.78
C ASN A 234 10.84 -5.45 -0.27
N ILE A 235 9.88 -4.59 0.10
CA ILE A 235 9.63 -4.30 1.52
C ILE A 235 9.17 -5.54 2.29
N HIS A 236 8.52 -6.50 1.62
CA HIS A 236 8.15 -7.79 2.20
C HIS A 236 9.34 -8.56 2.78
N GLU A 237 10.53 -8.55 2.15
CA GLU A 237 11.70 -9.28 2.67
C GLU A 237 11.98 -8.85 4.12
N ILE A 238 11.90 -7.55 4.37
CA ILE A 238 12.13 -6.95 5.69
C ILE A 238 10.92 -7.13 6.61
N LEU A 239 9.70 -7.08 6.09
CA LEU A 239 8.50 -7.29 6.89
C LEU A 239 8.38 -8.73 7.41
N TYR A 240 9.00 -9.70 6.72
CA TYR A 240 9.05 -11.11 7.10
C TYR A 240 10.34 -11.53 7.82
N THR A 241 11.42 -10.73 7.75
CA THR A 241 12.67 -11.00 8.47
C THR A 241 12.93 -9.96 9.55
N ASP A 242 12.75 -10.37 10.81
CA ASP A 242 13.29 -9.61 11.93
C ASP A 242 14.71 -10.10 12.25
N ALA A 243 15.56 -9.19 12.74
CA ALA A 243 16.95 -9.46 13.05
C ALA A 243 17.11 -10.67 13.99
N GLY A 244 17.50 -11.82 13.45
CA GLY A 244 18.02 -12.96 14.19
C GLY A 244 17.05 -14.10 14.52
N LEU A 245 15.74 -13.98 14.29
CA LEU A 245 14.79 -15.08 14.46
C LEU A 245 13.66 -15.00 13.42
N PRO A 246 13.32 -16.10 12.72
CA PRO A 246 12.13 -16.16 11.87
C PRO A 246 10.88 -16.16 12.76
N LEU A 247 10.45 -14.98 13.19
CA LEU A 247 9.13 -14.79 13.78
C LEU A 247 8.13 -14.93 12.63
N GLN A 248 7.40 -16.05 12.62
CA GLN A 248 6.21 -16.16 11.79
C GLN A 248 5.26 -15.03 12.21
N ARG A 249 4.79 -14.22 11.25
CA ARG A 249 3.85 -13.12 11.51
C ARG A 249 2.54 -13.42 10.80
N GLU A 250 1.45 -13.27 11.52
CA GLU A 250 0.11 -13.29 10.93
C GLU A 250 -0.26 -11.88 10.52
N PHE A 251 -0.55 -11.70 9.24
CA PHE A 251 -1.10 -10.47 8.70
C PHE A 251 -2.62 -10.58 8.61
N LYS A 252 -3.36 -9.76 9.37
CA LYS A 252 -4.82 -9.74 9.36
C LYS A 252 -5.32 -8.50 8.62
N PHE A 253 -6.18 -8.75 7.64
CA PHE A 253 -6.83 -7.72 6.85
C PHE A 253 -8.18 -7.35 7.45
N HIS A 254 -8.37 -6.09 7.81
CA HIS A 254 -9.64 -5.59 8.29
C HIS A 254 -10.38 -4.86 7.16
N LEU A 255 -11.43 -5.50 6.64
CA LEU A 255 -12.48 -4.83 5.86
C LEU A 255 -13.47 -4.13 6.81
N PRO A 256 -14.06 -2.97 6.45
CA PRO A 256 -13.92 -2.22 5.19
C PRO A 256 -12.76 -1.20 5.20
N SER A 257 -11.97 -1.13 6.27
CA SER A 257 -10.97 -0.08 6.48
C SER A 257 -9.67 -0.27 5.70
N LEU A 258 -9.51 -1.42 5.01
CA LEU A 258 -8.27 -1.83 4.31
C LEU A 258 -7.03 -1.73 5.21
N LYS A 259 -7.23 -1.85 6.54
CA LYS A 259 -6.18 -1.74 7.52
C LYS A 259 -5.57 -3.12 7.72
N LEU A 260 -4.27 -3.24 7.46
CA LEU A 260 -3.50 -4.44 7.80
C LEU A 260 -2.91 -4.30 9.20
N THR A 261 -3.05 -5.35 10.00
CA THR A 261 -2.35 -5.50 11.28
C THR A 261 -1.41 -6.69 11.17
N ALA A 262 -0.22 -6.57 11.75
CA ALA A 262 0.69 -7.70 11.89
C ALA A 262 0.75 -8.10 13.36
N THR A 263 0.53 -9.38 13.63
CA THR A 263 0.66 -9.95 14.96
C THR A 263 1.80 -10.96 14.96
N PRO A 264 2.77 -10.86 15.89
CA PRO A 264 3.79 -11.90 16.04
C PRO A 264 3.11 -13.23 16.43
N VAL A 265 3.44 -14.31 15.71
CA VAL A 265 3.08 -15.68 16.12
C VAL A 265 4.14 -16.14 17.09
N TYR A 266 3.84 -16.05 18.38
CA TYR A 266 4.59 -16.79 19.37
C TYR A 266 4.17 -18.26 19.24
N LYS A 267 5.09 -19.15 18.89
CA LYS A 267 4.83 -20.59 19.10
C LYS A 267 4.60 -20.76 20.60
N GLU A 268 3.36 -21.02 21.00
CA GLU A 268 3.11 -21.57 22.32
C GLU A 268 3.91 -22.87 22.39
N GLY A 269 4.92 -22.89 23.27
CA GLY A 269 5.59 -24.13 23.61
C GLY A 269 4.54 -25.03 24.23
N ASN A 270 4.18 -26.10 23.55
CA ASN A 270 3.49 -27.21 24.20
C ASN A 270 4.40 -27.70 25.33
N ASN A 271 4.05 -27.34 26.57
CA ASN A 271 4.55 -28.02 27.76
C ASN A 271 3.90 -29.40 27.86
#